data_AF-A0A1I2HMC5-F1
#
_entry.id   AF-A0A1I2HMC5-F1
#
_cell.length_a   1.000
_cell.length_b   1.000
_cell.length_c   1.000
_cell.angle_alpha   90.00
_cell.angle_beta   90.00
_cell.angle_gamma   90.00
#
_symmetry.space_group_name_H-M   'P 1'
#
loop_
_entity.id
_entity.type
_entity.pdbx_description
1 polymer ?
#
loop_
_entity_poly.entity_id
_entity_poly.type
_entity_poly.pdbx_seq_one_letter_code
_entity_poly.pdbx_strand_id
1 'polypeptide(L)'
;MSADRTRLFLGWSAINLVFTGLGLIITVWLMGRRADQHQQFVRLLAERQNACAPVAPAARSPAPEVVQAPPPRQDPAKSGYLGASGMDISPAMRLNLEALPPGEAGKLPLETLRLGSAQVLPPRTIHVVNLWATWCDPCLAELPEFKAMFARHREWDNVRFVPIQIKDHTDPLRSYHDYAGIMPPAPIRLADRTMSDALASTLAEGDSGGLYRGNLPVTLVLDCNRRVRWAKFEQLGEADFAALEPLLDQLRAELTDTRPGAWCSQEWPGNGRCEAIERTAAHHSFEDCGPLRKRTGDLPGAAEAALTEAAEPVAVAPPPEVVPLTCPPKTRLLHGKCSRLQKIPELTVTLPASSSTCGNGVCDPEESRSTCCQDCPCADRFVCKSLHPGEPPRCRAVLQP
;
A
#
# COMPACT_ATOMS: atom_id res chain seq x y z
N MET A 1 81.60 -34.42 7.72
CA MET A 1 80.44 -33.56 7.41
C MET A 1 80.63 -32.23 8.14
N SER A 2 80.79 -31.14 7.38
CA SER A 2 81.31 -29.84 7.87
C SER A 2 80.35 -29.12 8.82
N ALA A 3 80.90 -28.51 9.87
CA ALA A 3 80.22 -27.71 10.89
C ALA A 3 79.38 -26.55 10.31
N ASP A 4 79.64 -26.12 9.08
CA ASP A 4 78.89 -25.05 8.41
C ASP A 4 77.46 -25.47 8.04
N ARG A 5 77.23 -26.73 7.66
CA ARG A 5 75.87 -27.22 7.38
C ARG A 5 75.02 -27.24 8.65
N THR A 6 75.60 -27.65 9.78
CA THR A 6 74.90 -27.69 11.06
C THR A 6 74.50 -26.29 11.53
N ARG A 7 75.37 -25.28 11.33
CA ARG A 7 75.04 -23.87 11.64
C ARG A 7 73.94 -23.32 10.76
N LEU A 8 73.92 -23.67 9.47
CA LEU A 8 72.85 -23.27 8.55
C LEU A 8 71.50 -23.90 8.94
N PHE A 9 71.48 -25.19 9.27
CA PHE A 9 70.28 -25.88 9.73
C PHE A 9 69.75 -25.34 11.07
N LEU A 10 70.64 -25.03 12.02
CA LEU A 10 70.28 -24.39 13.28
C LEU A 10 69.71 -22.97 13.06
N GLY A 11 70.28 -22.21 12.12
CA GLY A 11 69.78 -20.89 11.74
C GLY A 11 68.37 -20.95 11.12
N TRP A 12 68.14 -21.86 10.17
CA TRP A 12 66.82 -22.07 9.57
C TRP A 12 65.79 -22.60 10.56
N SER A 13 66.20 -23.48 11.48
CA SER A 13 65.33 -23.97 12.57
C SER A 13 64.91 -22.82 13.50
N ALA A 14 65.84 -21.94 13.87
CA ALA A 14 65.54 -20.76 14.67
C ALA A 14 64.58 -19.79 13.96
N ILE A 15 64.77 -19.58 12.65
CA ILE A 15 63.87 -18.74 11.85
C ILE A 15 62.46 -19.34 11.80
N ASN A 16 62.33 -20.65 11.56
CA ASN A 16 61.03 -21.32 11.56
C ASN A 16 60.34 -21.22 12.93
N LEU A 17 61.09 -21.31 14.03
CA LEU A 17 60.55 -21.20 15.39
C LEU A 17 60.07 -19.77 15.70
N VAL A 18 60.73 -18.75 15.15
CA VAL A 18 60.27 -17.36 15.22
C VAL A 18 58.99 -17.16 14.40
N PHE A 19 58.91 -17.71 13.19
CA PHE A 19 57.71 -17.61 12.35
C PHE A 19 56.51 -18.35 12.93
N THR A 20 56.70 -19.53 13.53
CA THR A 20 55.61 -20.25 14.22
C THR A 20 55.17 -19.50 15.48
N GLY A 21 56.10 -18.92 16.23
CA GLY A 21 55.79 -18.04 17.36
C GLY A 21 54.95 -16.82 16.94
N LEU A 22 55.35 -16.13 15.87
CA LEU A 22 54.59 -15.00 15.29
C LEU A 22 53.21 -15.43 14.80
N GLY A 23 53.11 -16.58 14.12
CA GLY A 23 51.84 -17.14 13.67
C GLY A 23 50.88 -17.44 14.83
N LEU A 24 51.41 -17.98 15.93
CA LEU A 24 50.60 -18.26 17.13
C LEU A 24 50.11 -16.98 17.80
N ILE A 25 50.97 -15.94 17.89
CA ILE A 25 50.60 -14.62 18.42
C ILE A 25 49.51 -13.99 17.55
N ILE A 26 49.65 -14.01 16.23
CA ILE A 26 48.63 -13.47 15.30
C ILE A 26 47.31 -14.23 15.45
N THR A 27 47.37 -15.56 15.58
CA THR A 27 46.17 -16.39 15.75
C THR A 27 45.45 -16.07 17.06
N VAL A 28 46.19 -15.94 18.16
CA VAL A 28 45.64 -15.54 19.47
C VAL A 28 45.07 -14.11 19.40
N TRP A 29 45.75 -13.20 18.71
CA TRP A 29 45.27 -11.83 18.52
C TRP A 29 43.97 -11.77 17.69
N LEU A 30 43.88 -12.55 16.61
CA LEU A 30 42.66 -12.67 15.80
C LEU A 30 41.51 -13.32 16.59
N MET A 31 41.78 -14.34 17.41
CA MET A 31 40.80 -14.94 18.29
C MET A 31 40.28 -13.95 19.34
N GLY A 32 41.17 -13.15 19.95
CA GLY A 32 40.79 -12.08 20.87
C GLY A 32 39.91 -11.03 20.20
N ARG A 33 40.28 -10.57 18.99
CA ARG A 33 39.47 -9.62 18.22
C ARG A 33 38.09 -10.16 17.87
N ARG A 34 37.99 -11.45 17.54
CA ARG A 34 36.72 -12.12 17.22
C ARG A 34 35.83 -12.25 18.45
N ALA A 35 36.42 -12.50 19.62
CA ALA A 35 35.69 -12.54 20.89
C ALA A 35 35.12 -11.15 21.26
N ASP A 36 35.91 -10.08 21.10
CA ASP A 36 35.45 -8.71 21.34
C ASP A 36 34.29 -8.32 20.41
N GLN A 37 34.40 -8.64 19.12
CA GLN A 37 33.32 -8.41 18.16
C GLN A 37 32.05 -9.19 18.51
N HIS A 38 32.19 -10.44 18.97
CA HIS A 38 31.06 -11.25 19.39
C HIS A 38 30.39 -10.65 20.63
N GLN A 39 31.16 -10.17 21.61
CA GLN A 39 30.59 -9.49 22.79
C GLN A 39 29.88 -8.19 22.44
N GLN A 40 30.43 -7.39 21.52
CA GLN A 40 29.75 -6.19 21.02
C GLN A 40 28.44 -6.53 20.31
N PHE A 41 28.44 -7.56 19.46
CA PHE A 41 27.25 -8.02 18.76
C PHE A 41 26.18 -8.55 19.73
N VAL A 42 26.58 -9.33 20.73
CA VAL A 42 25.67 -9.84 21.77
C VAL A 42 25.10 -8.69 22.60
N ARG A 43 25.90 -7.67 22.95
CA ARG A 43 25.39 -6.47 23.63
C ARG A 43 24.39 -5.70 22.77
N LEU A 44 24.69 -5.47 21.50
CA LEU A 44 23.77 -4.78 20.58
C LEU A 44 22.47 -5.57 20.38
N LEU A 45 22.54 -6.90 20.30
CA LEU A 45 21.36 -7.76 20.24
C LEU A 45 20.54 -7.70 21.54
N ALA A 46 21.19 -7.71 22.70
CA ALA A 46 20.51 -7.58 23.99
C ALA A 46 19.88 -6.20 24.16
N GLU A 47 20.55 -5.12 23.76
CA GLU A 47 20.00 -3.77 23.73
C GLU A 47 18.81 -3.67 22.79
N ARG A 48 18.88 -4.28 21.60
CA ARG A 48 17.78 -4.31 20.63
C ARG A 48 16.60 -5.14 21.13
N GLN A 49 16.85 -6.26 21.81
CA GLN A 49 15.82 -7.06 22.46
C GLN A 49 15.14 -6.30 23.60
N ASN A 50 15.89 -5.51 24.37
CA ASN A 50 15.35 -4.70 25.45
C ASN A 50 14.65 -3.43 24.95
N ALA A 51 15.11 -2.84 23.84
CA ALA A 51 14.44 -1.73 23.16
C ALA A 51 13.14 -2.16 22.46
N CYS A 52 13.09 -3.42 22.01
CA CYS A 52 11.88 -4.06 21.49
C CYS A 52 11.13 -4.89 22.55
N ALA A 53 11.49 -4.77 23.83
CA ALA A 53 10.72 -5.40 24.89
C ALA A 53 9.30 -4.81 24.80
N PRO A 54 8.26 -5.64 24.67
CA PRO A 54 6.91 -5.15 24.62
C PRO A 54 6.66 -4.39 25.92
N VAL A 55 6.46 -3.07 25.81
CA VAL A 55 5.81 -2.30 26.86
C VAL A 55 4.56 -3.10 27.21
N ALA A 56 4.45 -3.52 28.47
CA ALA A 56 3.27 -4.23 28.96
C ALA A 56 2.05 -3.53 28.37
N PRO A 57 1.14 -4.23 27.67
CA PRO A 57 0.09 -3.57 26.91
C PRO A 57 -0.67 -2.69 27.89
N ALA A 58 -0.53 -1.37 27.73
CA ALA A 58 -1.51 -0.44 28.28
C ALA A 58 -2.85 -1.02 27.85
N ALA A 59 -3.70 -1.37 28.82
CA ALA A 59 -4.96 -2.05 28.59
C ALA A 59 -5.56 -1.46 27.33
N ARG A 60 -5.53 -2.24 26.23
CA ARG A 60 -6.09 -1.78 24.97
C ARG A 60 -7.52 -1.45 25.36
N SER A 61 -7.90 -0.17 25.28
CA SER A 61 -9.31 0.16 25.15
C SER A 61 -9.84 -0.83 24.12
N PRO A 62 -10.89 -1.61 24.45
CA PRO A 62 -11.42 -2.57 23.49
C PRO A 62 -11.56 -1.81 22.19
N ALA A 63 -10.88 -2.31 21.15
CA ALA A 63 -11.06 -1.76 19.82
C ALA A 63 -12.57 -1.67 19.64
N PRO A 64 -13.12 -0.49 19.28
CA PRO A 64 -14.55 -0.40 19.07
C PRO A 64 -14.90 -1.52 18.10
N GLU A 65 -15.74 -2.44 18.58
CA GLU A 65 -16.17 -3.60 17.82
C GLU A 65 -16.98 -3.04 16.66
N VAL A 66 -16.30 -2.87 15.53
CA VAL A 66 -16.99 -2.48 14.31
C VAL A 66 -17.83 -3.66 13.91
N VAL A 67 -19.11 -3.40 13.74
CA VAL A 67 -20.07 -4.28 13.09
C VAL A 67 -19.71 -4.37 11.60
N GLN A 68 -18.54 -4.93 11.29
CA GLN A 68 -18.20 -5.39 9.94
C GLN A 68 -18.56 -6.86 9.87
N ALA A 69 -19.23 -7.28 8.79
CA ALA A 69 -19.53 -8.68 8.59
C ALA A 69 -18.23 -9.49 8.59
N PRO A 70 -18.18 -10.65 9.26
CA PRO A 70 -17.00 -11.50 9.21
C PRO A 70 -16.70 -11.90 7.76
N PRO A 71 -15.42 -12.07 7.38
CA PRO A 71 -15.07 -12.49 6.04
C PRO A 71 -15.78 -13.81 5.69
N PRO A 72 -16.18 -14.01 4.41
CA PRO A 72 -16.81 -15.24 3.97
C PRO A 72 -15.95 -16.48 4.25
N ARG A 73 -16.62 -17.65 4.33
CA ARG A 73 -15.93 -18.94 4.48
C ARG A 73 -15.02 -19.21 3.28
N GLN A 74 -13.94 -19.95 3.51
CA GLN A 74 -12.99 -20.36 2.47
C GLN A 74 -13.47 -21.67 1.84
N ASP A 75 -13.53 -21.72 0.51
CA ASP A 75 -13.74 -22.98 -0.22
C ASP A 75 -12.40 -23.75 -0.37
N PRO A 76 -12.41 -25.09 -0.39
CA PRO A 76 -11.18 -25.88 -0.54
C PRO A 76 -10.55 -25.71 -1.93
N ALA A 77 -9.21 -25.64 -1.97
CA ALA A 77 -8.46 -25.55 -3.21
C ALA A 77 -8.60 -26.83 -4.03
N LYS A 78 -9.09 -26.70 -5.26
CA LYS A 78 -9.20 -27.79 -6.24
C LYS A 78 -9.06 -27.25 -7.65
N SER A 79 -8.77 -28.15 -8.58
CA SER A 79 -8.79 -27.81 -10.00
C SER A 79 -10.25 -27.63 -10.47
N GLY A 80 -10.51 -26.62 -11.29
CA GLY A 80 -11.84 -26.18 -11.67
C GLY A 80 -12.45 -25.16 -10.71
N TYR A 81 -13.78 -25.14 -10.65
CA TYR A 81 -14.55 -24.20 -9.83
C TYR A 81 -14.48 -24.54 -8.34
N LEU A 82 -13.94 -23.66 -7.50
CA LEU A 82 -13.73 -23.90 -6.07
C LEU A 82 -15.06 -23.94 -5.31
N GLY A 83 -15.92 -22.94 -5.52
CA GLY A 83 -17.19 -22.76 -4.84
C GLY A 83 -17.67 -21.31 -4.89
N ALA A 84 -18.82 -21.04 -4.25
CA ALA A 84 -19.46 -19.72 -4.30
C ALA A 84 -18.76 -18.65 -3.44
N SER A 85 -18.06 -19.06 -2.39
CA SER A 85 -17.37 -18.12 -1.50
C SER A 85 -15.92 -17.88 -1.94
N GLY A 86 -15.34 -18.84 -2.67
CA GLY A 86 -13.98 -18.79 -3.17
C GLY A 86 -12.93 -18.80 -2.07
N MET A 87 -11.68 -18.64 -2.49
CA MET A 87 -10.51 -18.61 -1.62
C MET A 87 -9.88 -17.21 -1.55
N ASP A 88 -9.53 -16.79 -0.36
CA ASP A 88 -8.78 -15.57 -0.09
C ASP A 88 -7.32 -15.73 -0.48
N ILE A 89 -6.78 -14.68 -1.09
CA ILE A 89 -5.36 -14.55 -1.42
C ILE A 89 -4.78 -13.25 -0.86
N SER A 90 -5.37 -12.71 0.22
CA SER A 90 -4.92 -11.45 0.82
C SER A 90 -3.43 -11.43 1.15
N PRO A 91 -2.81 -12.50 1.69
CA PRO A 91 -1.36 -12.54 1.87
C PRO A 91 -0.57 -12.29 0.57
N ALA A 92 -0.97 -12.93 -0.53
CA ALA A 92 -0.34 -12.74 -1.84
C ALA A 92 -0.60 -11.32 -2.38
N MET A 93 -1.81 -10.79 -2.18
CA MET A 93 -2.17 -9.42 -2.56
C MET A 93 -1.36 -8.34 -1.85
N ARG A 94 -0.71 -8.64 -0.73
CA ARG A 94 0.19 -7.71 -0.03
C ARG A 94 1.58 -7.61 -0.64
N LEU A 95 1.97 -8.56 -1.51
CA LEU A 95 3.28 -8.60 -2.12
C LEU A 95 3.45 -7.48 -3.15
N ASN A 96 4.64 -6.90 -3.18
CA ASN A 96 5.06 -5.99 -4.24
C ASN A 96 5.80 -6.80 -5.31
N LEU A 97 5.34 -6.67 -6.54
CA LEU A 97 5.88 -7.34 -7.72
C LEU A 97 6.43 -6.29 -8.67
N GLU A 98 7.39 -6.68 -9.49
CA GLU A 98 7.87 -5.82 -10.57
C GLU A 98 6.77 -5.65 -11.61
N ALA A 99 6.45 -4.42 -11.99
CA ALA A 99 5.37 -4.12 -12.93
C ALA A 99 5.89 -3.44 -14.19
N LEU A 100 5.32 -3.87 -15.32
CA LEU A 100 5.58 -3.35 -16.65
C LEU A 100 4.29 -2.76 -17.22
N PRO A 101 4.09 -1.44 -17.08
CA PRO A 101 2.90 -0.76 -17.59
C PRO A 101 2.80 -0.80 -19.13
N PRO A 102 1.66 -0.40 -19.71
CA PRO A 102 1.51 -0.33 -21.15
C PRO A 102 2.25 0.91 -21.67
N GLY A 103 3.38 0.71 -22.34
CA GLY A 103 4.24 1.77 -22.86
C GLY A 103 5.55 1.19 -23.41
N GLU A 104 6.24 1.92 -24.28
CA GLU A 104 7.45 1.42 -24.95
C GLU A 104 8.54 0.96 -23.97
N ALA A 105 9.20 -0.12 -24.37
CA ALA A 105 10.33 -0.69 -23.69
C ALA A 105 11.44 0.36 -23.48
N GLY A 106 11.89 0.49 -22.23
CA GLY A 106 13.22 1.00 -21.93
C GLY A 106 13.37 2.42 -21.38
N LYS A 107 12.33 3.07 -20.83
CA LYS A 107 12.51 4.42 -20.24
C LYS A 107 11.87 4.72 -18.88
N LEU A 108 11.27 3.77 -18.19
CA LEU A 108 10.76 4.00 -16.83
C LEU A 108 11.38 3.01 -15.85
N PRO A 109 11.73 3.45 -14.61
CA PRO A 109 12.15 2.50 -13.59
C PRO A 109 11.05 1.46 -13.44
N LEU A 110 11.45 0.19 -13.41
CA LEU A 110 10.56 -0.92 -13.07
C LEU A 110 9.83 -0.56 -11.77
N GLU A 111 8.56 -0.19 -11.88
CA GLU A 111 7.78 0.22 -10.71
C GLU A 111 7.41 -1.06 -9.97
N THR A 112 7.69 -1.10 -8.67
CA THR A 112 7.17 -2.18 -7.84
C THR A 112 5.72 -1.85 -7.49
N LEU A 113 4.77 -2.62 -8.03
CA LEU A 113 3.36 -2.49 -7.71
C LEU A 113 2.92 -3.61 -6.77
N ARG A 114 2.07 -3.26 -5.82
CA ARG A 114 1.40 -4.25 -5.00
C ARG A 114 0.38 -5.02 -5.82
N LEU A 115 0.36 -6.36 -5.73
CA LEU A 115 -0.59 -7.22 -6.43
C LEU A 115 -2.05 -6.80 -6.15
N GLY A 116 -2.41 -6.54 -4.90
CA GLY A 116 -3.74 -6.06 -4.50
C GLY A 116 -3.99 -4.57 -4.75
N SER A 117 -3.15 -3.86 -5.49
CA SER A 117 -3.43 -2.44 -5.82
C SER A 117 -4.54 -2.34 -6.87
N ALA A 118 -5.30 -1.25 -6.85
CA ALA A 118 -6.35 -1.01 -7.86
C ALA A 118 -5.80 -0.84 -9.29
N GLN A 119 -4.49 -0.58 -9.45
CA GLN A 119 -3.83 -0.53 -10.76
C GLN A 119 -3.75 -1.94 -11.37
N VAL A 120 -3.39 -2.95 -10.56
CA VAL A 120 -3.25 -4.35 -10.98
C VAL A 120 -4.61 -5.07 -10.96
N LEU A 121 -5.27 -5.04 -9.80
CA LEU A 121 -6.56 -5.69 -9.55
C LEU A 121 -7.64 -4.62 -9.28
N PRO A 122 -8.11 -3.89 -10.29
CA PRO A 122 -9.17 -2.89 -10.10
C PRO A 122 -10.44 -3.53 -9.50
N PRO A 123 -11.23 -2.75 -8.75
CA PRO A 123 -12.53 -3.20 -8.28
C PRO A 123 -13.49 -3.44 -9.46
N ARG A 124 -14.59 -4.17 -9.20
CA ARG A 124 -15.66 -4.46 -10.18
C ARG A 124 -15.15 -5.08 -11.50
N THR A 125 -14.11 -5.89 -11.40
CA THR A 125 -13.45 -6.54 -12.53
C THR A 125 -13.21 -8.00 -12.14
N ILE A 126 -13.32 -8.91 -13.10
CA ILE A 126 -12.92 -10.31 -12.97
C ILE A 126 -11.49 -10.44 -13.48
N HIS A 127 -10.61 -11.13 -12.77
CA HIS A 127 -9.20 -11.23 -13.16
C HIS A 127 -8.84 -12.68 -13.47
N VAL A 128 -8.31 -12.91 -14.67
CA VAL A 128 -7.68 -14.17 -15.07
C VAL A 128 -6.19 -14.02 -14.81
N VAL A 129 -5.74 -14.45 -13.64
CA VAL A 129 -4.34 -14.43 -13.23
C VAL A 129 -3.67 -15.68 -13.77
N ASN A 130 -2.63 -15.52 -14.59
CA ASN A 130 -1.87 -16.63 -15.17
C ASN A 130 -0.41 -16.55 -14.71
N LEU A 131 0.03 -17.57 -13.97
CA LEU A 131 1.41 -17.73 -13.53
C LEU A 131 2.17 -18.50 -14.61
N TRP A 132 3.26 -17.91 -15.10
CA TRP A 132 4.02 -18.45 -16.23
C TRP A 132 5.53 -18.21 -16.07
N ALA A 133 6.32 -18.84 -16.93
CA ALA A 133 7.77 -18.64 -17.04
C ALA A 133 8.23 -18.90 -18.48
N THR A 134 9.34 -18.31 -18.91
CA THR A 134 9.87 -18.48 -20.27
C THR A 134 10.40 -19.88 -20.56
N TRP A 135 10.78 -20.62 -19.51
CA TRP A 135 11.24 -22.01 -19.62
C TRP A 135 10.09 -23.03 -19.55
N CYS A 136 8.85 -22.57 -19.36
CA CYS A 136 7.68 -23.43 -19.20
C CYS A 136 6.96 -23.60 -20.56
N ASP A 137 7.34 -24.63 -21.32
CA ASP A 137 6.67 -24.98 -22.58
C ASP A 137 5.13 -25.09 -22.49
N PRO A 138 4.54 -25.80 -21.48
CA PRO A 138 3.09 -25.87 -21.38
C PRO A 138 2.44 -24.50 -21.11
N CYS A 139 3.13 -23.58 -20.42
CA CYS A 139 2.65 -22.22 -20.22
C CYS A 139 2.59 -21.46 -21.56
N LEU A 140 3.65 -21.55 -22.36
CA LEU A 140 3.71 -20.88 -23.66
C LEU A 140 2.67 -21.45 -24.64
N ALA A 141 2.36 -22.74 -24.54
CA ALA A 141 1.38 -23.41 -25.38
C ALA A 141 -0.08 -22.96 -25.13
N GLU A 142 -0.44 -22.52 -23.91
CA GLU A 142 -1.81 -22.07 -23.58
C GLU A 142 -2.05 -20.58 -23.83
N LEU A 143 -1.00 -19.74 -23.90
CA LEU A 143 -1.14 -18.30 -24.12
C LEU A 143 -1.89 -17.93 -25.43
N PRO A 144 -1.63 -18.58 -26.59
CA PRO A 144 -2.40 -18.33 -27.81
C PRO A 144 -3.90 -18.59 -27.64
N GLU A 145 -4.28 -19.61 -26.88
CA GLU A 145 -5.69 -19.94 -26.64
C GLU A 145 -6.36 -18.92 -25.72
N PHE A 146 -5.68 -18.46 -24.67
CA PHE A 146 -6.15 -17.31 -23.90
C PHE A 146 -6.31 -16.08 -24.81
N LYS A 147 -5.34 -15.81 -25.70
CA LYS A 147 -5.41 -14.67 -26.62
C LYS A 147 -6.62 -14.77 -27.53
N ALA A 148 -6.88 -15.95 -28.09
CA ALA A 148 -8.06 -16.21 -28.91
C ALA A 148 -9.36 -16.06 -28.11
N MET A 149 -9.39 -16.52 -26.85
CA MET A 149 -10.53 -16.39 -25.92
C MET A 149 -10.87 -14.92 -25.68
N PHE A 150 -9.91 -14.10 -25.26
CA PHE A 150 -10.12 -12.68 -25.06
C PHE A 150 -10.48 -11.94 -26.36
N ALA A 151 -9.99 -12.39 -27.52
CA ALA A 151 -10.31 -11.78 -28.81
C ALA A 151 -11.74 -12.09 -29.30
N ARG A 152 -12.29 -13.27 -29.00
CA ARG A 152 -13.66 -13.65 -29.37
C ARG A 152 -14.73 -13.05 -28.46
N HIS A 153 -14.38 -12.72 -27.22
CA HIS A 153 -15.27 -12.09 -26.24
C HIS A 153 -15.03 -10.59 -26.11
N ARG A 154 -15.50 -9.82 -27.09
CA ARG A 154 -15.31 -8.35 -27.12
C ARG A 154 -16.10 -7.63 -26.03
N GLU A 155 -17.11 -8.27 -25.47
CA GLU A 155 -17.93 -7.77 -24.38
C GLU A 155 -17.22 -7.80 -23.01
N TRP A 156 -16.07 -8.47 -22.91
CA TRP A 156 -15.30 -8.64 -21.66
C TRP A 156 -14.53 -7.39 -21.22
N ASP A 157 -15.14 -6.20 -21.28
CA ASP A 157 -14.55 -4.94 -20.81
C ASP A 157 -14.18 -4.96 -19.31
N ASN A 158 -14.85 -5.82 -18.55
CA ASN A 158 -14.70 -6.05 -17.11
C ASN A 158 -13.96 -7.35 -16.77
N VAL A 159 -13.28 -7.98 -17.74
CA VAL A 159 -12.37 -9.11 -17.48
C VAL A 159 -10.96 -8.70 -17.85
N ARG A 160 -10.00 -8.93 -16.96
CA ARG A 160 -8.58 -8.61 -17.19
C ARG A 160 -7.72 -9.85 -17.14
N PHE A 161 -6.89 -10.03 -18.17
CA PHE A 161 -5.79 -10.97 -18.12
C PHE A 161 -4.63 -10.35 -17.34
N VAL A 162 -4.12 -11.06 -16.34
CA VAL A 162 -3.04 -10.61 -15.45
C VAL A 162 -1.92 -11.67 -15.50
N PRO A 163 -0.99 -11.56 -16.45
CA PRO A 163 0.15 -12.46 -16.52
C PRO A 163 1.17 -12.08 -15.43
N ILE A 164 1.63 -13.08 -14.70
CA ILE A 164 2.66 -12.94 -13.67
C ILE A 164 3.78 -13.94 -13.97
N GLN A 165 4.94 -13.43 -14.33
CA GLN A 165 6.13 -14.23 -14.53
C GLN A 165 6.68 -14.61 -13.15
N ILE A 166 6.84 -15.90 -12.86
CA ILE A 166 7.35 -16.37 -11.57
C ILE A 166 8.46 -17.40 -11.77
N LYS A 167 9.32 -17.58 -10.76
CA LYS A 167 10.38 -18.59 -10.79
C LYS A 167 11.27 -18.52 -12.03
N ASP A 168 11.53 -17.30 -12.49
CA ASP A 168 12.19 -17.03 -13.75
C ASP A 168 13.20 -15.90 -13.58
N HIS A 169 14.45 -16.16 -13.96
CA HIS A 169 15.54 -15.21 -13.82
C HIS A 169 15.74 -14.33 -15.06
N THR A 170 15.03 -14.62 -16.15
CA THR A 170 15.06 -13.80 -17.36
C THR A 170 14.58 -12.38 -17.07
N ASP A 171 15.08 -11.40 -17.84
CA ASP A 171 14.62 -10.01 -17.74
C ASP A 171 13.15 -9.92 -18.18
N PRO A 172 12.21 -9.53 -17.30
CA PRO A 172 10.78 -9.52 -17.63
C PRO A 172 10.46 -8.59 -18.79
N LEU A 173 11.21 -7.49 -18.95
CA LEU A 173 11.01 -6.58 -20.07
C LEU A 173 11.23 -7.31 -21.40
N ARG A 174 12.31 -8.08 -21.49
CA ARG A 174 12.61 -8.89 -22.65
C ARG A 174 11.62 -10.04 -22.82
N SER A 175 11.31 -10.76 -21.74
CA SER A 175 10.39 -11.89 -21.79
C SER A 175 9.00 -11.47 -22.27
N TYR A 176 8.45 -10.38 -21.73
CA TYR A 176 7.15 -9.86 -22.18
C TYR A 176 7.20 -9.27 -23.59
N HIS A 177 8.34 -8.71 -24.03
CA HIS A 177 8.52 -8.29 -25.41
C HIS A 177 8.49 -9.49 -26.37
N ASP A 178 9.28 -10.52 -26.10
CA ASP A 178 9.47 -11.67 -26.97
C ASP A 178 8.17 -12.50 -27.11
N TYR A 179 7.35 -12.57 -26.06
CA TYR A 179 6.09 -13.32 -26.03
C TYR A 179 4.82 -12.46 -26.21
N ALA A 180 4.94 -11.15 -26.46
CA ALA A 180 3.78 -10.26 -26.70
C ALA A 180 2.90 -10.74 -27.87
N GLY A 181 3.49 -11.41 -28.87
CA GLY A 181 2.79 -11.94 -30.03
C GLY A 181 1.78 -13.04 -29.73
N ILE A 182 1.96 -13.79 -28.65
CA ILE A 182 1.11 -14.94 -28.27
C ILE A 182 0.22 -14.67 -27.06
N MET A 183 0.51 -13.63 -26.28
CA MET A 183 -0.21 -13.31 -25.05
C MET A 183 -1.47 -12.46 -25.31
N PRO A 184 -2.55 -12.61 -24.52
CA PRO A 184 -3.65 -11.65 -24.49
C PRO A 184 -3.16 -10.22 -24.18
N PRO A 185 -3.91 -9.18 -24.59
CA PRO A 185 -3.67 -7.83 -24.09
C PRO A 185 -3.74 -7.79 -22.56
N ALA A 186 -2.67 -7.30 -21.93
CA ALA A 186 -2.58 -7.13 -20.48
C ALA A 186 -2.11 -5.70 -20.17
N PRO A 187 -2.97 -4.85 -19.57
CA PRO A 187 -2.59 -3.48 -19.23
C PRO A 187 -1.40 -3.41 -18.28
N ILE A 188 -1.31 -4.34 -17.34
CA ILE A 188 -0.18 -4.47 -16.42
C ILE A 188 0.33 -5.90 -16.52
N ARG A 189 1.65 -6.04 -16.70
CA ARG A 189 2.36 -7.32 -16.68
C ARG A 189 3.25 -7.33 -15.45
N LEU A 190 3.28 -8.45 -14.74
CA LEU A 190 3.99 -8.54 -13.46
C LEU A 190 5.10 -9.58 -13.51
N ALA A 191 6.11 -9.42 -12.67
CA ALA A 191 7.12 -10.44 -12.43
C ALA A 191 7.46 -10.53 -10.93
N ASP A 192 7.49 -11.75 -10.41
CA ASP A 192 8.07 -12.04 -9.10
C ASP A 192 9.58 -12.29 -9.27
N ARG A 193 10.36 -11.23 -9.02
CA ARG A 193 11.82 -11.29 -8.96
C ARG A 193 12.34 -11.34 -7.52
N THR A 194 11.49 -11.63 -6.55
CA THR A 194 11.96 -11.84 -5.19
C THR A 194 12.89 -13.06 -5.17
N MET A 195 13.97 -12.98 -4.40
CA MET A 195 14.99 -14.04 -4.31
C MET A 195 14.45 -15.38 -3.74
N SER A 196 13.18 -15.44 -3.36
CA SER A 196 12.56 -16.56 -2.64
C SER A 196 11.22 -16.99 -3.23
N ASP A 197 10.89 -16.61 -4.47
CA ASP A 197 9.61 -16.92 -5.12
C ASP A 197 8.40 -16.61 -4.21
N ALA A 198 8.41 -15.43 -3.58
CA ALA A 198 7.51 -15.07 -2.49
C ALA A 198 6.04 -15.26 -2.86
N LEU A 199 5.64 -14.99 -4.11
CA LEU A 199 4.28 -15.21 -4.58
C LEU A 199 3.93 -16.70 -4.61
N ALA A 200 4.80 -17.52 -5.17
CA ALA A 200 4.59 -18.96 -5.27
C ALA A 200 4.52 -19.61 -3.87
N SER A 201 5.43 -19.23 -2.97
CA SER A 201 5.41 -19.70 -1.58
C SER A 201 4.15 -19.28 -0.85
N THR A 202 3.75 -18.01 -0.98
CA THR A 202 2.56 -17.48 -0.32
C THR A 202 1.28 -18.15 -0.84
N LEU A 203 1.22 -18.47 -2.14
CA LEU A 203 0.09 -19.20 -2.73
C LEU A 203 0.12 -20.70 -2.40
N ALA A 204 1.27 -21.28 -2.08
CA ALA A 204 1.36 -22.67 -1.65
C ALA A 204 0.85 -22.87 -0.21
N GLU A 205 0.92 -21.82 0.61
CA GLU A 205 0.43 -21.82 1.99
C GLU A 205 -1.10 -21.68 2.04
N GLY A 206 -1.75 -22.45 2.91
CA GLY A 206 -3.17 -22.30 3.20
C GLY A 206 -3.82 -23.55 3.78
N ASP A 207 -4.62 -23.36 4.84
CA ASP A 207 -5.33 -24.44 5.55
C ASP A 207 -6.30 -25.24 4.65
N SER A 208 -6.65 -24.66 3.50
CA SER A 208 -7.59 -25.20 2.52
C SER A 208 -6.91 -25.83 1.28
N GLY A 209 -5.59 -26.08 1.31
CA GLY A 209 -4.90 -26.93 0.33
C GLY A 209 -4.00 -26.23 -0.70
N GLY A 210 -3.77 -24.91 -0.56
CA GLY A 210 -2.86 -24.12 -1.39
C GLY A 210 -3.29 -23.96 -2.86
N LEU A 211 -2.97 -22.81 -3.44
CA LEU A 211 -3.21 -22.46 -4.86
C LEU A 211 -1.96 -22.59 -5.74
N TYR A 212 -0.84 -23.05 -5.19
CA TYR A 212 0.37 -23.38 -5.93
C TYR A 212 0.93 -24.73 -5.46
N ARG A 213 1.15 -25.66 -6.40
CA ARG A 213 1.55 -27.05 -6.10
C ARG A 213 2.96 -27.40 -6.59
N GLY A 214 3.79 -26.39 -6.83
CA GLY A 214 5.17 -26.57 -7.28
C GLY A 214 5.33 -26.60 -8.80
N ASN A 215 4.23 -26.63 -9.55
CA ASN A 215 4.19 -26.75 -11.00
C ASN A 215 3.60 -25.49 -11.67
N LEU A 216 3.95 -25.32 -12.94
CA LEU A 216 3.45 -24.30 -13.86
C LEU A 216 2.88 -24.98 -15.12
N PRO A 217 1.90 -24.39 -15.82
CA PRO A 217 1.23 -23.13 -15.48
C PRO A 217 0.27 -23.26 -14.29
N VAL A 218 -0.10 -22.10 -13.73
CA VAL A 218 -1.23 -21.99 -12.80
C VAL A 218 -2.13 -20.86 -13.25
N THR A 219 -3.41 -21.13 -13.47
CA THR A 219 -4.41 -20.12 -13.80
C THR A 219 -5.40 -20.00 -12.65
N LEU A 220 -5.61 -18.77 -12.16
CA LEU A 220 -6.57 -18.42 -11.11
C LEU A 220 -7.56 -17.40 -11.65
N VAL A 221 -8.85 -17.61 -11.39
CA VAL A 221 -9.90 -16.64 -11.69
C VAL A 221 -10.37 -15.99 -10.40
N LEU A 222 -10.11 -14.70 -10.29
CA LEU A 222 -10.52 -13.88 -9.17
C LEU A 222 -11.83 -13.18 -9.52
N ASP A 223 -12.77 -13.17 -8.57
CA ASP A 223 -14.02 -12.44 -8.73
C ASP A 223 -13.92 -10.96 -8.35
N CYS A 224 -15.07 -10.30 -8.35
CA CYS A 224 -15.25 -8.90 -7.98
C CYS A 224 -14.78 -8.53 -6.57
N ASN A 225 -14.62 -9.53 -5.68
CA ASN A 225 -14.12 -9.38 -4.34
C ASN A 225 -12.65 -9.84 -4.20
N ARG A 226 -11.96 -10.04 -5.34
CA ARG A 226 -10.58 -10.56 -5.46
C ARG A 226 -10.37 -11.94 -4.84
N ARG A 227 -11.43 -12.74 -4.75
CA ARG A 227 -11.37 -14.12 -4.25
C ARG A 227 -11.29 -15.10 -5.39
N VAL A 228 -10.49 -16.15 -5.24
CA VAL A 228 -10.30 -17.18 -6.27
C VAL A 228 -11.53 -18.08 -6.31
N ARG A 229 -12.29 -18.01 -7.41
CA ARG A 229 -13.49 -18.82 -7.65
C ARG A 229 -13.21 -20.04 -8.51
N TRP A 230 -12.12 -20.01 -9.28
CA TRP A 230 -11.68 -21.13 -10.10
C TRP A 230 -10.16 -21.14 -10.19
N ALA A 231 -9.58 -22.33 -10.20
CA ALA A 231 -8.14 -22.53 -10.31
C ALA A 231 -7.83 -23.74 -11.19
N LYS A 232 -6.71 -23.68 -11.91
CA LYS A 232 -6.15 -24.83 -12.63
C LYS A 232 -4.65 -24.81 -12.40
N PHE A 233 -4.11 -25.98 -12.05
CA PHE A 233 -2.71 -26.15 -11.65
C PHE A 233 -1.89 -26.89 -12.71
N GLU A 234 -2.35 -26.91 -13.94
CA GLU A 234 -1.74 -27.60 -15.08
C GLU A 234 -2.16 -26.86 -16.36
N GLN A 235 -1.60 -27.25 -17.51
CA GLN A 235 -1.97 -26.67 -18.80
C GLN A 235 -3.48 -26.81 -19.05
N LEU A 236 -4.12 -25.72 -19.49
CA LEU A 236 -5.52 -25.77 -19.92
C LEU A 236 -5.63 -26.44 -21.29
N GLY A 237 -6.52 -27.42 -21.39
CA GLY A 237 -6.96 -27.98 -22.68
C GLY A 237 -8.23 -27.31 -23.20
N GLU A 238 -8.66 -27.70 -24.40
CA GLU A 238 -9.88 -27.18 -25.06
C GLU A 238 -11.12 -27.30 -24.16
N ALA A 239 -11.28 -28.43 -23.47
CA ALA A 239 -12.39 -28.65 -22.54
C ALA A 239 -12.33 -27.72 -21.31
N ASP A 240 -11.13 -27.37 -20.84
CA ASP A 240 -10.97 -26.45 -19.71
C ASP A 240 -11.35 -25.02 -20.13
N PHE A 241 -10.95 -24.58 -21.33
CA PHE A 241 -11.36 -23.28 -21.89
C PHE A 241 -12.88 -23.22 -22.10
N ALA A 242 -13.47 -24.27 -22.67
CA ALA A 242 -14.92 -24.36 -22.86
C ALA A 242 -15.70 -24.32 -21.54
N ALA A 243 -15.12 -24.79 -20.42
CA ALA A 243 -15.71 -24.68 -19.10
C ALA A 243 -15.44 -23.32 -18.42
N LEU A 244 -14.33 -22.67 -18.75
CA LEU A 244 -13.90 -21.38 -18.19
C LEU A 244 -14.75 -20.21 -18.71
N GLU A 245 -15.01 -20.15 -20.01
CA GLU A 245 -15.83 -19.08 -20.64
C GLU A 245 -17.19 -18.86 -19.97
N PRO A 246 -18.07 -19.87 -19.82
CA PRO A 246 -19.37 -19.67 -19.17
C PRO A 246 -19.25 -19.30 -17.69
N LEU A 247 -18.18 -19.72 -17.02
CA LEU A 247 -17.91 -19.29 -15.65
C LEU A 247 -17.54 -17.80 -15.62
N LEU A 248 -16.69 -17.32 -16.52
CA LEU A 248 -16.35 -15.90 -16.60
C LEU A 248 -17.61 -15.06 -16.85
N ASP A 249 -18.50 -15.51 -17.73
CA ASP A 249 -19.78 -14.83 -17.96
C ASP A 249 -20.70 -14.87 -16.73
N GLN A 250 -20.74 -15.97 -15.99
CA GLN A 250 -21.47 -16.04 -14.71
C GLN A 250 -20.93 -15.01 -13.71
N LEU A 251 -19.60 -14.95 -13.51
CA LEU A 251 -18.98 -14.01 -12.57
C LEU A 251 -19.16 -12.55 -13.04
N ARG A 252 -19.17 -12.31 -14.36
CA ARG A 252 -19.50 -11.00 -14.92
C ARG A 252 -20.95 -10.61 -14.65
N ALA A 253 -21.89 -11.55 -14.68
CA ALA A 253 -23.28 -11.29 -14.33
C ALA A 253 -23.42 -10.89 -12.83
N GLU A 254 -22.63 -11.50 -11.94
CA GLU A 254 -22.59 -11.13 -10.50
C GLU A 254 -22.19 -9.65 -10.29
N LEU A 255 -21.37 -9.06 -11.18
CA LEU A 255 -20.99 -7.63 -11.10
C LEU A 255 -22.18 -6.67 -11.31
N THR A 256 -23.20 -7.11 -12.02
CA THR A 256 -24.39 -6.31 -12.32
C THR A 256 -25.55 -6.58 -11.36
N ASP A 257 -25.39 -7.52 -10.44
CA ASP A 257 -26.42 -7.85 -9.46
C ASP A 257 -26.51 -6.78 -8.37
N THR A 258 -27.61 -6.02 -8.40
CA THR A 258 -27.90 -4.95 -7.45
C THR A 258 -28.89 -5.37 -6.35
N ARG A 259 -29.24 -6.66 -6.26
CA ARG A 259 -30.15 -7.14 -5.23
C ARG A 259 -29.52 -6.98 -3.83
N PRO A 260 -30.32 -6.75 -2.78
CA PRO A 260 -29.82 -6.74 -1.42
C PRO A 260 -29.09 -8.05 -1.10
N GLY A 261 -27.84 -7.96 -0.63
CA GLY A 261 -27.00 -9.13 -0.36
C GLY A 261 -26.32 -9.74 -1.59
N ALA A 262 -26.39 -9.11 -2.77
CA ALA A 262 -25.62 -9.53 -3.93
C ALA A 262 -24.12 -9.58 -3.62
N TRP A 263 -23.45 -10.64 -4.09
CA TRP A 263 -22.08 -10.97 -3.71
C TRP A 263 -21.08 -9.82 -3.92
N CYS A 264 -21.12 -9.17 -5.08
CA CYS A 264 -20.22 -8.06 -5.40
C CYS A 264 -20.55 -6.73 -4.71
N SER A 265 -21.67 -6.69 -3.99
CA SER A 265 -22.12 -5.52 -3.22
C SER A 265 -21.93 -5.69 -1.70
N GLN A 266 -21.49 -6.86 -1.25
CA GLN A 266 -21.26 -7.12 0.18
C GLN A 266 -19.97 -6.45 0.67
N GLU A 267 -19.98 -5.89 1.88
CA GLU A 267 -18.85 -5.14 2.45
C GLU A 267 -18.15 -5.93 3.55
N TRP A 268 -16.83 -6.08 3.44
CA TRP A 268 -15.94 -6.61 4.48
C TRP A 268 -14.49 -6.18 4.17
N PRO A 269 -13.60 -6.08 5.17
CA PRO A 269 -12.19 -5.78 4.94
C PRO A 269 -11.50 -6.85 4.09
N GLY A 270 -10.85 -6.43 3.01
CA GLY A 270 -10.20 -7.30 2.02
C GLY A 270 -11.13 -7.72 0.86
N ASN A 271 -12.25 -7.04 0.65
CA ASN A 271 -13.17 -7.32 -0.48
C ASN A 271 -12.72 -6.66 -1.80
N GLY A 272 -11.51 -6.09 -1.83
CA GLY A 272 -10.94 -5.44 -3.00
C GLY A 272 -11.44 -4.01 -3.26
N ARG A 273 -12.26 -3.44 -2.38
CA ARG A 273 -12.80 -2.08 -2.49
C ARG A 273 -12.41 -1.28 -1.27
N CYS A 274 -11.74 -0.14 -1.48
CA CYS A 274 -11.35 0.73 -0.38
C CYS A 274 -12.52 1.61 0.08
N GLU A 275 -13.29 1.09 1.04
CA GLU A 275 -14.47 1.76 1.58
C GLU A 275 -14.10 2.93 2.51
N ALA A 276 -15.04 3.85 2.74
CA ALA A 276 -14.75 5.10 3.44
C ALA A 276 -14.20 4.88 4.86
N ILE A 277 -14.74 3.90 5.59
CA ILE A 277 -14.29 3.56 6.94
C ILE A 277 -12.88 2.95 6.95
N GLU A 278 -12.51 2.21 5.90
CA GLU A 278 -11.23 1.50 5.78
C GLU A 278 -10.04 2.41 5.48
N ARG A 279 -10.31 3.68 5.19
CA ARG A 279 -9.28 4.72 5.04
C ARG A 279 -8.86 5.33 6.37
N THR A 280 -9.59 5.03 7.44
CA THR A 280 -9.30 5.55 8.78
C THR A 280 -8.26 4.68 9.48
N ALA A 281 -7.38 5.28 10.28
CA ALA A 281 -6.35 4.55 11.00
C ALA A 281 -6.92 3.49 11.97
N ALA A 282 -8.15 3.68 12.46
CA ALA A 282 -8.81 2.76 13.38
C ALA A 282 -9.30 1.47 12.69
N HIS A 283 -9.65 1.52 11.40
CA HIS A 283 -10.30 0.42 10.68
C HIS A 283 -9.60 0.08 9.37
N HIS A 284 -8.30 0.35 9.31
CA HIS A 284 -7.57 0.31 8.07
C HIS A 284 -7.47 -1.11 7.48
N SER A 285 -8.06 -1.33 6.29
CA SER A 285 -7.70 -2.48 5.44
C SER A 285 -6.53 -2.11 4.54
N PHE A 286 -5.38 -2.73 4.78
CA PHE A 286 -4.21 -2.52 3.93
C PHE A 286 -4.47 -3.05 2.52
N GLU A 287 -5.09 -4.23 2.41
CA GLU A 287 -5.36 -4.96 1.17
C GLU A 287 -6.17 -4.12 0.19
N ASP A 288 -7.17 -3.41 0.71
CA ASP A 288 -8.09 -2.62 -0.10
C ASP A 288 -7.55 -1.21 -0.33
N CYS A 289 -7.07 -0.55 0.73
CA CYS A 289 -6.76 0.88 0.68
C CYS A 289 -5.30 1.25 0.42
N GLY A 290 -4.36 0.29 0.47
CA GLY A 290 -2.94 0.64 0.38
C GLY A 290 -2.37 1.07 1.72
N PRO A 291 -1.11 1.54 1.80
CA PRO A 291 -0.61 2.19 3.00
C PRO A 291 -1.44 3.44 3.34
N LEU A 292 -1.72 3.68 4.62
CA LEU A 292 -2.35 4.94 5.06
C LEU A 292 -1.55 6.14 4.57
N ARG A 293 -2.23 7.05 3.88
CA ARG A 293 -1.64 8.33 3.50
C ARG A 293 -1.34 9.12 4.77
N LYS A 294 -0.08 9.51 4.96
CA LYS A 294 0.31 10.43 6.03
C LYS A 294 -0.41 11.76 5.84
N ARG A 295 -0.94 12.35 6.92
CA ARG A 295 -1.46 13.72 6.87
C ARG A 295 -0.31 14.64 6.48
N THR A 296 -0.57 15.61 5.60
CA THR A 296 0.41 16.56 5.02
C THR A 296 1.09 17.49 6.04
N GLY A 297 0.96 17.25 7.36
CA GLY A 297 1.62 18.00 8.43
C GLY A 297 2.83 17.32 9.08
N ASP A 298 3.11 16.04 8.79
CA ASP A 298 4.14 15.25 9.49
C ASP A 298 5.46 15.06 8.70
N LEU A 299 5.68 15.83 7.63
CA LEU A 299 6.93 15.80 6.86
C LEU A 299 7.61 17.18 6.91
N PRO A 300 8.86 17.30 7.40
CA PRO A 300 9.63 18.51 7.21
C PRO A 300 10.03 18.60 5.73
N GLY A 301 9.43 19.55 5.00
CA GLY A 301 9.97 20.03 3.72
C GLY A 301 9.44 19.37 2.44
N ALA A 302 8.16 19.05 2.33
CA ALA A 302 7.54 18.71 1.04
C ALA A 302 6.41 19.70 0.70
N ALA A 303 6.77 20.97 0.50
CA ALA A 303 6.05 21.80 -0.44
C ALA A 303 6.65 21.55 -1.83
N GLU A 304 5.80 21.43 -2.84
CA GLU A 304 6.10 21.29 -4.28
C GLU A 304 6.48 19.90 -4.80
N ALA A 305 5.46 19.07 -5.03
CA ALA A 305 5.34 18.20 -6.21
C ALA A 305 3.90 17.66 -6.33
N ALA A 306 2.94 18.57 -6.53
CA ALA A 306 1.63 18.18 -7.03
C ALA A 306 1.72 18.06 -8.55
N LEU A 307 2.03 16.87 -9.07
CA LEU A 307 1.77 16.55 -10.46
C LEU A 307 0.24 16.45 -10.63
N THR A 308 -0.26 17.41 -11.37
CA THR A 308 -1.62 17.56 -11.85
C THR A 308 -1.84 16.53 -12.95
N GLU A 309 -2.73 15.57 -12.76
CA GLU A 309 -3.38 14.90 -13.89
C GLU A 309 -4.51 15.81 -14.39
N ALA A 310 -4.37 16.21 -15.64
CA ALA A 310 -5.31 17.04 -16.37
C ALA A 310 -6.60 16.24 -16.67
N ALA A 311 -7.72 16.70 -16.11
CA ALA A 311 -9.02 16.46 -16.69
C ALA A 311 -9.33 17.64 -17.64
N GLU A 312 -9.61 17.34 -18.90
CA GLU A 312 -10.11 18.33 -19.86
C GLU A 312 -11.43 18.95 -19.38
N PRO A 313 -11.62 20.28 -19.48
CA PRO A 313 -12.83 20.93 -19.00
C PRO A 313 -13.98 20.77 -20.00
N VAL A 314 -15.01 20.02 -19.61
CA VAL A 314 -16.34 20.14 -20.20
C VAL A 314 -16.89 21.53 -19.85
N ALA A 315 -17.14 22.34 -20.88
CA ALA A 315 -17.72 23.67 -20.72
C ALA A 315 -19.15 23.59 -20.17
N VAL A 316 -19.35 23.98 -18.92
CA VAL A 316 -20.67 24.26 -18.34
C VAL A 316 -20.89 25.77 -18.44
N ALA A 317 -21.93 26.17 -19.17
CA ALA A 317 -22.34 27.57 -19.28
C ALA A 317 -22.71 28.15 -17.90
N PRO A 318 -22.38 29.41 -17.59
CA PRO A 318 -22.72 30.02 -16.31
C PRO A 318 -24.25 30.24 -16.20
N PRO A 319 -24.85 30.05 -15.00
CA PRO A 319 -26.24 30.39 -14.77
C PRO A 319 -26.44 31.92 -14.80
N PRO A 320 -27.62 32.41 -15.21
CA PRO A 320 -27.89 33.85 -15.25
C PRO A 320 -27.92 34.44 -13.84
N GLU A 321 -27.25 35.58 -13.71
CA GLU A 321 -27.11 36.39 -12.50
C GLU A 321 -28.47 36.99 -12.12
N VAL A 322 -29.10 36.49 -11.05
CA VAL A 322 -30.34 37.06 -10.52
C VAL A 322 -29.98 38.23 -9.61
N VAL A 323 -30.21 39.45 -10.08
CA VAL A 323 -30.10 40.67 -9.27
C VAL A 323 -31.31 40.77 -8.33
N PRO A 324 -31.14 40.79 -6.99
CA PRO A 324 -32.26 40.98 -6.09
C PRO A 324 -32.75 42.43 -6.16
N LEU A 325 -34.04 42.62 -6.52
CA LEU A 325 -34.71 43.92 -6.65
C LEU A 325 -35.03 44.61 -5.32
N THR A 326 -34.57 44.11 -4.18
CA THR A 326 -34.90 44.67 -2.86
C THR A 326 -33.68 44.70 -1.94
N CYS A 327 -33.32 45.89 -1.46
CA CYS A 327 -32.33 46.06 -0.41
C CYS A 327 -32.93 45.68 0.96
N PRO A 328 -32.16 45.07 1.88
CA PRO A 328 -32.61 44.70 3.21
C PRO A 328 -32.98 45.92 4.09
N PRO A 329 -33.82 45.74 5.13
CA PRO A 329 -34.30 46.84 5.97
C PRO A 329 -33.15 47.64 6.60
N LYS A 330 -33.29 48.98 6.61
CA LYS A 330 -32.30 49.98 7.05
C LYS A 330 -31.16 50.31 6.05
N THR A 331 -31.36 50.00 4.76
CA THR A 331 -30.50 50.50 3.66
C THR A 331 -31.36 51.10 2.53
N ARG A 332 -30.85 52.08 1.79
CA ARG A 332 -31.52 52.65 0.59
C ARG A 332 -30.63 52.48 -0.64
N LEU A 333 -31.26 52.24 -1.78
CA LEU A 333 -30.59 52.01 -3.05
C LEU A 333 -30.17 53.35 -3.67
N LEU A 334 -28.86 53.52 -3.91
CA LEU A 334 -28.26 54.70 -4.52
C LEU A 334 -27.29 54.22 -5.60
N HIS A 335 -27.52 54.62 -6.86
CA HIS A 335 -26.67 54.27 -8.01
C HIS A 335 -26.37 52.76 -8.16
N GLY A 336 -27.37 51.91 -7.90
CA GLY A 336 -27.23 50.45 -8.06
C GLY A 336 -26.50 49.73 -6.92
N LYS A 337 -26.21 50.38 -5.78
CA LYS A 337 -25.64 49.72 -4.58
C LYS A 337 -26.39 50.14 -3.30
N CYS A 338 -26.68 49.17 -2.42
CA CYS A 338 -27.32 49.44 -1.13
C CYS A 338 -26.32 50.08 -0.15
N SER A 339 -26.65 51.24 0.42
CA SER A 339 -25.77 51.97 1.37
C SER A 339 -26.49 52.29 2.70
N ARG A 340 -25.72 52.29 3.80
CA ARG A 340 -26.20 52.30 5.20
C ARG A 340 -26.23 53.73 5.77
N LEU A 341 -27.32 54.12 6.44
CA LEU A 341 -27.44 55.41 7.15
C LEU A 341 -26.52 55.42 8.40
N GLN A 342 -25.79 56.52 8.63
CA GLN A 342 -24.90 56.70 9.80
C GLN A 342 -25.67 57.16 11.06
N LYS A 343 -25.38 56.46 12.19
CA LYS A 343 -25.53 56.73 13.66
C LYS A 343 -26.91 57.23 14.16
N ILE A 344 -27.45 56.84 15.32
CA ILE A 344 -27.04 56.95 16.76
C ILE A 344 -27.90 55.90 17.58
N PRO A 345 -27.81 55.79 18.93
CA PRO A 345 -26.89 55.03 19.78
C PRO A 345 -27.45 53.69 20.35
N GLU A 346 -26.51 52.84 20.77
CA GLU A 346 -26.49 51.92 21.92
C GLU A 346 -27.80 51.34 22.51
N LEU A 347 -27.92 50.00 22.44
CA LEU A 347 -28.58 49.21 23.48
C LEU A 347 -27.88 47.85 23.58
N THR A 348 -27.09 47.71 24.64
CA THR A 348 -26.35 46.53 25.07
C THR A 348 -27.35 45.51 25.60
N VAL A 349 -27.33 44.29 25.06
CA VAL A 349 -28.02 43.14 25.64
C VAL A 349 -26.94 42.16 26.09
N THR A 350 -26.75 42.10 27.40
CA THR A 350 -25.88 41.15 28.08
C THR A 350 -26.58 39.78 28.08
N LEU A 351 -25.96 38.79 27.44
CA LEU A 351 -26.29 37.37 27.60
C LEU A 351 -25.22 36.70 28.48
N PRO A 352 -25.58 35.64 29.23
CA PRO A 352 -24.80 35.17 30.37
C PRO A 352 -23.47 34.55 29.94
N ALA A 353 -22.44 34.78 30.76
CA ALA A 353 -21.07 34.32 30.56
C ALA A 353 -21.00 32.80 30.40
N SER A 354 -20.69 32.34 29.18
CA SER A 354 -20.12 31.02 28.93
C SER A 354 -18.68 31.05 29.39
N SER A 355 -18.32 30.18 30.33
CA SER A 355 -16.97 30.04 30.87
C SER A 355 -15.95 29.76 29.75
N SER A 356 -15.14 30.77 29.42
CA SER A 356 -14.01 30.69 28.49
C SER A 356 -13.01 29.62 28.95
N THR A 357 -12.86 28.55 28.17
CA THR A 357 -11.88 27.49 28.44
C THR A 357 -11.04 27.26 27.20
N CYS A 358 -9.84 27.84 27.23
CA CYS A 358 -8.83 27.68 26.19
C CYS A 358 -8.54 26.19 25.93
N GLY A 359 -8.58 25.79 24.66
CA GLY A 359 -8.43 24.43 24.16
C GLY A 359 -9.72 23.76 23.70
N ASN A 360 -10.81 24.50 23.51
CA ASN A 360 -12.09 23.96 23.01
C ASN A 360 -12.16 23.90 21.46
N GLY A 361 -11.14 24.45 20.77
CA GLY A 361 -11.03 24.46 19.32
C GLY A 361 -11.79 25.58 18.62
N VAL A 362 -12.41 26.51 19.37
CA VAL A 362 -13.20 27.63 18.82
C VAL A 362 -12.75 28.94 19.47
N CYS A 363 -12.32 29.91 18.66
CA CYS A 363 -11.94 31.23 19.15
C CYS A 363 -13.19 32.02 19.59
N ASP A 364 -13.56 31.89 20.86
CA ASP A 364 -14.72 32.55 21.45
C ASP A 364 -14.53 34.08 21.58
N PRO A 365 -15.60 34.89 21.66
CA PRO A 365 -15.50 36.35 21.67
C PRO A 365 -14.75 36.94 22.87
N GLU A 366 -14.70 36.21 23.99
CA GLU A 366 -13.94 36.59 25.18
C GLU A 366 -12.47 36.11 25.13
N GLU A 367 -12.12 35.32 24.11
CA GLU A 367 -10.77 34.87 23.85
C GLU A 367 -10.08 35.74 22.81
N SER A 368 -8.80 35.96 23.02
CA SER A 368 -7.97 36.80 22.16
C SER A 368 -6.60 36.14 22.02
N ARG A 369 -5.84 36.58 21.01
CA ARG A 369 -4.44 36.14 20.81
C ARG A 369 -3.55 36.33 22.06
N SER A 370 -3.91 37.27 22.93
CA SER A 370 -3.24 37.53 24.20
C SER A 370 -3.73 36.69 25.39
N THR A 371 -4.88 36.02 25.27
CA THR A 371 -5.51 35.23 26.36
C THR A 371 -5.54 33.73 26.08
N CYS A 372 -5.76 33.29 24.83
CA CYS A 372 -5.70 31.90 24.40
C CYS A 372 -5.20 31.79 22.95
N CYS A 373 -3.93 31.44 22.75
CA CYS A 373 -3.38 31.26 21.40
C CYS A 373 -3.61 29.86 20.81
N GLN A 374 -4.22 28.96 21.58
CA GLN A 374 -4.54 27.61 21.15
C GLN A 374 -5.77 27.58 20.24
N ASP A 375 -6.79 28.37 20.57
CA ASP A 375 -8.01 28.49 19.76
C ASP A 375 -7.97 29.71 18.83
N CYS A 376 -7.31 30.81 19.24
CA CYS A 376 -7.12 32.01 18.42
C CYS A 376 -5.68 32.09 17.87
N PRO A 377 -5.44 31.81 16.57
CA PRO A 377 -4.09 31.70 16.03
C PRO A 377 -3.28 33.00 16.12
N CYS A 378 -1.99 32.85 16.43
CA CYS A 378 -1.03 33.95 16.46
C CYS A 378 -0.77 34.53 15.07
N ALA A 379 -0.38 35.80 15.00
CA ALA A 379 0.16 36.38 13.77
C ALA A 379 1.54 35.78 13.46
N ASP A 380 1.94 35.75 12.19
CA ASP A 380 3.09 35.03 11.60
C ASP A 380 4.48 35.20 12.27
N ARG A 381 4.60 36.07 13.28
CA ARG A 381 5.85 36.34 14.03
C ARG A 381 5.81 35.95 15.51
N PHE A 382 4.69 35.40 16.00
CA PHE A 382 4.49 35.06 17.40
C PHE A 382 4.25 33.56 17.56
N VAL A 383 4.86 32.97 18.59
CA VAL A 383 4.73 31.54 18.90
C VAL A 383 3.82 31.37 20.12
N CYS A 384 2.95 30.36 20.07
CA CYS A 384 2.04 30.03 21.15
C CYS A 384 2.79 29.24 22.24
N LYS A 385 2.91 29.80 23.45
CA LYS A 385 3.64 29.17 24.56
C LYS A 385 2.97 29.44 25.91
N SER A 386 2.98 28.46 26.81
CA SER A 386 2.56 28.64 28.21
C SER A 386 3.77 28.82 29.14
N LEU A 387 3.64 29.71 30.13
CA LEU A 387 4.72 30.05 31.08
C LEU A 387 4.73 29.14 32.30
N HIS A 388 3.54 28.71 32.74
CA HIS A 388 3.37 27.89 33.92
C HIS A 388 2.41 26.72 33.63
N PRO A 389 2.63 25.54 34.24
CA PRO A 389 1.70 24.44 34.15
C PRO A 389 0.33 24.86 34.70
N GLY A 390 -0.71 24.82 33.85
CA GLY A 390 -2.09 25.19 34.21
C GLY A 390 -2.54 26.58 33.74
N GLU A 391 -1.66 27.39 33.15
CA GLU A 391 -2.06 28.66 32.50
C GLU A 391 -2.39 28.47 31.02
N PRO A 392 -3.39 29.20 30.47
CA PRO A 392 -3.71 29.16 29.05
C PRO A 392 -2.54 29.75 28.23
N PRO A 393 -2.12 29.07 27.15
CA PRO A 393 -0.99 29.52 26.34
C PRO A 393 -1.30 30.86 25.64
N ARG A 394 -0.28 31.72 25.50
CA ARG A 394 -0.42 33.06 24.90
C ARG A 394 0.60 33.29 23.78
N CYS A 395 0.27 34.14 22.80
CA CYS A 395 1.19 34.51 21.72
C CYS A 395 2.34 35.37 22.27
N ARG A 396 3.60 34.95 22.06
CA ARG A 396 4.78 35.75 22.40
C ARG A 396 5.78 35.84 21.27
N ALA A 397 6.46 36.99 21.20
CA ALA A 397 7.53 37.22 20.25
C ALA A 397 8.70 36.28 20.57
N VAL A 398 9.32 35.72 19.54
CA VAL A 398 10.55 34.96 19.70
C VAL A 398 11.66 35.94 20.09
N LEU A 399 12.00 36.00 21.37
CA LEU A 399 13.28 36.57 21.78
C LEU A 399 14.35 35.59 21.30
N GLN A 400 15.06 35.97 20.24
CA GLN A 400 16.23 35.25 19.76
C GLN A 400 17.26 35.20 20.91
N PRO A 401 17.73 34.03 21.35
CA PRO A 401 18.94 33.92 22.16
C PRO A 401 20.19 34.22 21.33
#